data_AF-A0A2E6I222-F1
#
_entry.id   AF-A0A2E6I222-F1
#
_cell.length_a   1.000
_cell.length_b   1.000
_cell.length_c   1.000
_cell.angle_alpha   90.00
_cell.angle_beta   90.00
_cell.angle_gamma   90.00
#
_symmetry.space_group_name_H-M   'P 1'
#
loop_
_entity.id
_entity.type
_entity.pdbx_description
1 polymer ?
#
loop_
_entity_poly.entity_id
_entity_poly.type
_entity_poly.pdbx_seq_one_letter_code
_entity_poly.pdbx_strand_id
1 'polypeptide(L)'
;MRAYMILALVIAILSAIFAIQNATPVTVNIYGFIAESSLAVVLMVTFTAGVITSLLVSNPAVYIRERKKRRRQADSNAQDSDPQPSPEVTQESAESPDP
;
A
#
# COMPACT_ATOMS: atom_id res chain seq x y z
N MET A 1 -9.14 24.97 -22.64
CA MET A 1 -8.17 25.87 -21.97
C MET A 1 -8.85 27.00 -21.20
N ARG A 2 -9.76 27.79 -21.80
CA ARG A 2 -10.43 28.92 -21.11
C ARG A 2 -11.23 28.50 -19.86
N ALA A 3 -11.91 27.35 -19.92
CA ALA A 3 -12.65 26.81 -18.77
C ALA A 3 -11.75 26.49 -17.56
N TYR A 4 -10.52 26.03 -17.78
CA TYR A 4 -9.56 25.76 -16.70
C TYR A 4 -9.11 27.05 -16.01
N MET A 5 -8.92 28.14 -16.76
CA MET A 5 -8.58 29.45 -16.19
C MET A 5 -9.72 30.00 -15.33
N ILE A 6 -10.96 29.89 -15.82
CA ILE A 6 -12.15 30.29 -15.05
C ILE A 6 -12.28 29.43 -13.79
N LEU A 7 -12.13 28.11 -13.92
CA LEU A 7 -12.19 27.19 -12.77
C LEU A 7 -11.09 27.48 -11.75
N ALA A 8 -9.85 27.69 -12.20
CA ALA A 8 -8.73 28.05 -11.33
C ALA A 8 -9.00 29.37 -10.59
N LEU A 9 -9.56 30.37 -11.28
CA LEU A 9 -9.96 31.64 -10.66
C LEU A 9 -11.03 31.44 -9.58
N VAL A 10 -12.06 30.63 -9.88
CA VAL A 10 -13.11 30.30 -8.90
C VAL A 10 -12.50 29.59 -7.68
N ILE A 11 -11.64 28.61 -7.89
CA ILE A 11 -10.95 27.90 -6.79
C ILE A 11 -10.07 28.87 -6.00
N ALA A 12 -9.35 29.78 -6.65
CA ALA A 12 -8.52 30.77 -5.98
C ALA A 12 -9.35 31.72 -5.09
N ILE A 13 -10.49 32.20 -5.58
CA ILE A 13 -11.41 33.04 -4.80
C ILE A 13 -11.96 32.26 -3.61
N LEU A 14 -12.42 31.01 -3.82
CA LEU A 14 -12.92 30.15 -2.75
C LEU A 14 -11.84 29.88 -1.69
N SER A 15 -10.60 29.64 -2.11
CA SER A 15 -9.46 29.46 -1.22
C SER A 15 -9.17 30.70 -0.38
N ALA A 16 -9.21 31.90 -1.00
CA ALA A 16 -9.02 33.16 -0.28
C ALA A 16 -10.14 33.40 0.75
N ILE A 17 -11.40 33.15 0.39
CA ILE A 17 -12.54 33.24 1.30
C ILE A 17 -12.38 32.25 2.46
N PHE A 18 -12.00 31.00 2.17
CA PHE A 18 -11.74 29.98 3.17
C PHE A 18 -10.66 30.43 4.16
N ALA A 19 -9.56 31.00 3.66
CA ALA A 19 -8.47 31.50 4.49
C ALA A 19 -8.93 32.65 5.40
N ILE A 20 -9.66 33.63 4.87
CA ILE A 20 -10.15 34.79 5.64
C ILE A 20 -11.15 34.34 6.71
N GLN A 21 -12.10 33.47 6.36
CA GLN A 21 -13.12 33.00 7.32
C GLN A 21 -12.54 32.13 8.43
N ASN A 22 -11.44 31.42 8.15
CA ASN A 22 -10.75 30.59 9.12
C ASN A 22 -9.50 31.26 9.71
N ALA A 23 -9.34 32.58 9.56
CA ALA A 23 -8.21 33.33 10.10
C ALA A 23 -8.33 33.60 11.61
N THR A 24 -9.54 33.49 12.18
CA THR A 24 -9.76 33.68 13.61
C THR A 24 -8.94 32.67 14.41
N PRO A 25 -8.09 33.14 15.34
CA PRO A 25 -7.28 32.26 16.16
C PRO A 25 -8.17 31.46 17.12
N VAL A 26 -7.85 30.18 17.25
CA VAL A 26 -8.46 29.21 18.16
C VAL A 26 -7.35 28.63 19.04
N THR A 27 -7.61 28.58 20.34
CA THR A 27 -6.72 27.96 21.30
C THR A 27 -6.93 26.45 21.30
N VAL A 28 -5.88 25.69 21.04
CA VAL A 28 -5.88 24.23 21.10
C VAL A 28 -4.91 23.76 22.19
N ASN A 29 -5.34 22.82 23.00
CA ASN A 29 -4.50 22.16 24.00
C ASN A 29 -4.20 20.74 23.52
N ILE A 30 -2.95 20.50 23.15
CA ILE A 30 -2.46 19.23 22.61
C ILE A 30 -1.53 18.62 23.66
N TYR A 31 -2.00 17.62 24.41
CA TYR A 31 -1.20 16.93 25.42
C TYR A 31 -0.49 17.87 26.42
N GLY A 32 -1.11 18.99 26.78
CA GLY A 32 -0.54 20.01 27.67
C GLY A 32 0.20 21.14 26.96
N PHE A 33 0.42 21.06 25.64
CA PHE A 33 0.93 22.15 24.83
C PHE A 33 -0.22 23.03 24.33
N ILE A 34 -0.22 24.28 24.75
CA ILE A 34 -1.21 25.27 24.31
C ILE A 34 -0.67 25.97 23.06
N ALA A 35 -1.41 25.89 21.97
CA ALA A 35 -1.11 26.60 20.73
C ALA A 35 -2.29 27.47 20.33
N GLU A 36 -2.00 28.68 19.86
CA GLU A 36 -2.99 29.55 19.23
C GLU A 36 -2.78 29.52 17.73
N SER A 37 -3.77 29.01 17.01
CA SER A 37 -3.69 28.87 15.56
C SER A 37 -5.07 29.01 14.94
N SER A 38 -5.11 29.32 13.66
CA SER A 38 -6.34 29.32 12.88
C SER A 38 -6.92 27.90 12.77
N LEU A 39 -8.25 27.78 12.74
CA LEU A 39 -8.94 26.49 12.62
C LEU A 39 -8.51 25.72 11.37
N ALA A 40 -8.34 26.42 10.23
CA ALA A 40 -7.91 25.82 8.98
C ALA A 40 -6.54 25.14 9.11
N VAL A 41 -5.58 25.79 9.78
CA VAL A 41 -4.24 25.24 9.99
C VAL A 41 -4.31 23.98 10.86
N VAL A 42 -5.09 24.02 11.95
CA VAL A 42 -5.28 22.86 12.83
C VAL A 42 -5.86 21.67 12.06
N LEU A 43 -6.91 21.89 11.27
CA LEU A 43 -7.53 20.85 10.45
C LEU A 43 -6.57 20.30 9.39
N MET A 44 -5.82 21.17 8.73
CA MET A 44 -4.86 20.76 7.70
C MET A 44 -3.77 19.85 8.30
N VAL A 45 -3.15 20.27 9.41
CA VAL A 45 -2.09 19.50 10.09
C VAL A 45 -2.61 18.16 10.60
N THR A 46 -3.76 18.16 11.27
CA THR A 46 -4.34 16.93 11.84
C THR A 46 -4.77 15.94 10.76
N PHE A 47 -5.38 16.42 9.68
CA PHE A 47 -5.74 15.60 8.53
C PHE A 47 -4.51 15.00 7.86
N THR A 48 -3.49 15.81 7.57
CA THR A 48 -2.23 15.33 6.98
C THR A 48 -1.55 14.30 7.88
N ALA A 49 -1.50 14.52 9.19
CA ALA A 49 -0.97 13.54 10.14
C ALA A 49 -1.77 12.23 10.12
N GLY A 50 -3.10 12.29 10.03
CA GLY A 50 -3.96 11.12 9.88
C GLY A 50 -3.69 10.34 8.59
N VAL A 51 -3.51 11.03 7.46
CA VAL A 51 -3.15 10.41 6.18
C VAL A 51 -1.79 9.72 6.28
N ILE A 52 -0.77 10.40 6.82
CA ILE A 52 0.56 9.82 7.02
C ILE A 52 0.48 8.57 7.90
N THR A 53 -0.27 8.63 9.00
CA THR A 53 -0.48 7.51 9.92
C THR A 53 -1.15 6.34 9.20
N SER A 54 -2.20 6.59 8.42
CA SER A 54 -2.91 5.56 7.63
C SER A 54 -1.99 4.88 6.61
N LEU A 55 -1.13 5.65 5.93
CA LEU A 55 -0.15 5.11 5.00
C LEU A 55 0.91 4.25 5.70
N LEU A 56 1.40 4.70 6.86
CA LEU A 56 2.35 3.95 7.68
C LEU A 56 1.76 2.61 8.14
N VAL A 57 0.51 2.61 8.61
CA VAL A 57 -0.19 1.41 9.07
C VAL A 57 -0.49 0.44 7.92
N SER A 58 -0.79 0.96 6.72
CA SER A 58 -1.12 0.14 5.55
C SER A 58 0.11 -0.58 4.95
N ASN A 59 1.31 -0.03 5.10
CA ASN A 59 2.53 -0.54 4.49
C ASN A 59 2.90 -1.99 4.91
N PRO A 60 2.93 -2.37 6.21
CA PRO A 60 3.17 -3.76 6.60
C PRO A 60 2.04 -4.71 6.17
N ALA A 61 0.79 -4.24 6.13
CA ALA A 61 -0.35 -5.05 5.72
C ALA A 61 -0.26 -5.47 4.24
N VAL A 62 0.20 -4.57 3.37
CA VAL A 62 0.45 -4.87 1.96
C VAL A 62 1.64 -5.82 1.81
N TYR A 63 2.74 -5.56 2.51
CA TYR A 63 3.95 -6.39 2.45
C TYR A 63 3.69 -7.86 2.84
N ILE A 64 2.97 -8.10 3.94
CA ILE A 64 2.62 -9.46 4.39
C ILE A 64 1.72 -10.16 3.37
N ARG A 65 0.78 -9.44 2.76
CA ARG A 65 -0.15 -9.97 1.77
C ARG A 65 0.56 -10.41 0.48
N GLU A 66 1.52 -9.62 0.02
CA GLU A 66 2.35 -9.97 -1.15
C GLU A 66 3.23 -11.19 -0.90
N ARG A 67 3.82 -11.32 0.30
CA ARG A 67 4.60 -12.51 0.67
C ARG A 67 3.75 -13.78 0.71
N LYS A 68 2.51 -13.69 1.19
CA LYS A 68 1.57 -14.82 1.22
C LYS A 68 1.10 -15.23 -0.18
N LYS A 69 0.90 -14.28 -1.10
CA LYS A 69 0.60 -14.57 -2.52
C LYS A 69 1.76 -15.29 -3.21
N ARG A 70 2.99 -14.80 -3.01
CA ARG A 70 4.20 -15.42 -3.61
C ARG A 70 4.44 -16.84 -3.11
N ARG A 71 4.19 -17.11 -1.81
CA ARG A 71 4.26 -18.47 -1.24
C ARG A 71 3.23 -19.40 -1.87
N ARG A 72 1.97 -18.97 -2.00
CA ARG A 72 0.92 -19.77 -2.65
C ARG A 72 1.23 -20.11 -4.11
N GLN A 73 1.82 -19.18 -4.86
CA GLN A 73 2.24 -19.44 -6.23
C GLN A 73 3.44 -20.40 -6.30
N ALA A 74 4.41 -20.28 -5.39
CA ALA A 74 5.53 -21.21 -5.33
C ALA A 74 5.09 -22.65 -4.97
N ASP A 75 4.16 -22.80 -4.03
CA ASP A 75 3.63 -24.10 -3.62
C ASP A 75 2.77 -24.73 -4.73
N SER A 76 1.97 -23.94 -5.47
CA SER A 76 1.22 -24.45 -6.63
C SER A 76 2.10 -24.87 -7.80
N ASN A 77 3.21 -24.17 -8.07
CA ASN A 77 4.13 -24.53 -9.15
C ASN A 77 4.97 -25.79 -8.83
N ALA A 78 5.23 -26.04 -7.54
CA ALA A 78 5.96 -27.23 -7.09
C ALA A 78 5.10 -28.51 -7.15
N GLN A 79 3.77 -28.39 -7.01
CA GLN A 79 2.85 -29.53 -7.08
C GLN A 79 2.67 -30.06 -8.52
N ASP A 80 2.89 -29.23 -9.54
CA ASP A 80 2.85 -29.62 -10.97
C ASP A 80 4.17 -30.25 -11.47
N SER A 81 5.20 -30.35 -10.61
CA SER A 81 6.54 -30.87 -10.98
C SER A 81 6.80 -32.30 -10.50
N ASP A 82 5.76 -33.08 -10.17
CA ASP A 82 5.94 -34.47 -9.75
C ASP A 82 6.61 -35.28 -10.89
N PRO A 83 7.70 -36.04 -10.65
CA PRO A 83 8.34 -36.82 -11.68
C PRO A 83 7.39 -37.89 -12.18
N GLN A 84 6.92 -37.74 -13.42
CA GLN A 84 6.29 -38.81 -14.17
C GLN A 84 7.20 -40.05 -14.07
N PRO A 85 6.70 -41.23 -13.65
CA PRO A 85 7.55 -42.40 -13.50
C PRO A 85 8.07 -42.76 -14.90
N SER A 86 9.36 -42.51 -15.13
CA SER A 86 10.03 -42.95 -16.34
C SER A 86 10.12 -44.49 -16.29
N PRO A 87 9.87 -45.16 -17.43
CA PRO A 87 9.74 -46.60 -17.49
C PRO A 87 11.03 -47.26 -17.01
N GLU A 88 10.85 -48.16 -16.06
CA GLU A 88 11.83 -49.10 -15.55
C GLU A 88 12.51 -49.81 -16.74
N VAL A 89 13.77 -49.48 -16.98
CA VAL A 89 14.62 -50.18 -17.95
C VAL A 89 14.89 -51.56 -17.37
N THR A 90 14.13 -52.56 -17.81
CA THR A 90 14.48 -53.96 -17.64
C THR A 90 15.74 -54.24 -18.45
N GLN A 91 16.90 -54.14 -17.79
CA GLN A 91 18.14 -54.80 -18.19
C GLN A 91 18.72 -55.46 -16.94
N GLU A 92 18.10 -56.56 -16.53
CA GLU A 92 18.73 -57.52 -15.64
C GLU A 92 19.29 -58.66 -16.49
N SER A 93 20.62 -58.76 -16.46
CA SER A 93 21.43 -59.87 -16.91
C SER A 93 20.85 -61.22 -16.46
N ALA A 94 20.75 -62.17 -17.40
CA ALA A 94 20.87 -63.60 -17.10
C ALA A 94 21.64 -64.20 -18.30
N GLU A 95 22.97 -64.23 -18.21
CA GLU A 95 23.73 -65.39 -17.72
C GLU A 95 23.64 -66.54 -18.74
N SER A 96 24.66 -66.57 -19.61
CA SER A 96 25.05 -67.72 -20.40
C SER A 96 25.42 -68.91 -19.52
N PRO A 97 25.06 -70.15 -19.90
CA PRO A 97 25.82 -71.31 -19.46
C PRO A 97 26.45 -72.01 -20.68
N ASP A 98 27.77 -71.88 -20.79
CA ASP A 98 28.68 -72.91 -21.35
C ASP A 98 29.02 -73.92 -20.22
N PRO A 99 29.64 -75.10 -20.47
CA PRO A 99 30.25 -75.61 -21.70
C PRO A 99 29.69 -76.95 -22.23
#